data_AF-A0A5B0QD50-F1
#
_entry.id   AF-A0A5B0QD50-F1
#
_cell.length_a   1.000
_cell.length_b   1.000
_cell.length_c   1.000
_cell.angle_alpha   90.00
_cell.angle_beta   90.00
_cell.angle_gamma   90.00
#
_symmetry.space_group_name_H-M   'P 1'
#
loop_
_entity.id
_entity.type
_entity.pdbx_description
1 polymer ?
#
loop_
_entity_poly.entity_id
_entity_poly.type
_entity_poly.pdbx_seq_one_letter_code
_entity_poly.pdbx_strand_id
1 'polypeptide(L)'
;MEGVPDFLQRRFPHHKIKQIHQLRLLQHDVLKKDYFVLVKKNTSSGSTKDIECVESIWSASLEHQTRYFVRARRFLQGPINPFYQMRELDVTSHVDYFEASDIVACLNTQHNCQSGRCQVVKGSRNKGPNYEGTQTTLKIRHNDKKSFILNSASLQDPVTHRELAGLNTYYHLNWATAIETGRARWRPNPTNQTSQTRASSLAPSLI
;
A
#
# COMPACT_ATOMS: atom_id res chain seq x y z
N MET A 1 -5.64 -8.08 20.93
CA MET A 1 -4.68 -9.11 20.46
C MET A 1 -5.51 -10.31 20.07
N GLU A 2 -5.25 -10.89 18.90
CA GLU A 2 -5.97 -12.09 18.46
C GLU A 2 -5.31 -13.33 19.10
N GLY A 3 -6.03 -14.45 19.18
CA GLY A 3 -5.48 -15.71 19.67
C GLY A 3 -4.41 -16.28 18.73
N VAL A 4 -3.50 -17.11 19.25
CA VAL A 4 -2.46 -17.74 18.43
C VAL A 4 -3.12 -18.62 17.35
N PRO A 5 -2.81 -18.43 16.05
CA PRO A 5 -3.37 -19.23 14.97
C PRO A 5 -3.15 -20.74 15.14
N ASP A 6 -4.20 -21.53 14.98
CA ASP A 6 -4.17 -23.00 15.19
C ASP A 6 -3.12 -23.71 14.33
N PHE A 7 -2.88 -23.23 13.10
CA PHE A 7 -1.85 -23.84 12.24
C PHE A 7 -0.43 -23.63 12.81
N LEU A 8 -0.15 -22.48 13.46
CA LEU A 8 1.14 -22.25 14.11
C LEU A 8 1.28 -23.15 15.33
N GLN A 9 0.22 -23.29 16.13
CA GLN A 9 0.23 -24.18 17.29
C GLN A 9 0.50 -25.63 16.87
N ARG A 10 -0.18 -26.11 15.82
CA ARG A 10 0.01 -27.47 15.29
C ARG A 10 1.38 -27.68 14.65
N ARG A 11 1.88 -26.70 13.89
CA ARG A 11 3.15 -26.82 13.16
C ARG A 11 4.38 -26.63 14.06
N PHE A 12 4.24 -25.82 15.11
CA PHE A 12 5.32 -25.42 16.02
C PHE A 12 4.92 -25.62 17.49
N PRO A 13 4.56 -26.84 17.92
CA PRO A 13 3.97 -27.09 19.25
C PRO A 13 4.93 -26.78 20.41
N HIS A 14 6.24 -26.85 20.16
CA HIS A 14 7.27 -26.57 21.15
C HIS A 14 7.85 -25.16 21.05
N HIS A 15 7.39 -24.34 20.10
CA HIS A 15 7.91 -22.99 19.93
C HIS A 15 7.16 -22.00 20.82
N LYS A 16 7.87 -20.98 21.29
CA LYS A 16 7.25 -19.80 21.87
C LYS A 16 6.66 -18.95 20.74
N ILE A 17 5.34 -18.98 20.60
CA ILE A 17 4.62 -18.21 19.58
C ILE A 17 4.16 -16.87 20.17
N LYS A 18 4.47 -15.77 19.50
CA LYS A 18 4.04 -14.43 19.90
C LYS A 18 3.60 -13.60 18.70
N GLN A 19 2.57 -12.79 18.90
CA GLN A 19 2.24 -11.73 17.95
C GLN A 19 3.24 -10.58 18.11
N ILE A 20 3.75 -10.05 17.00
CA ILE A 20 4.65 -8.89 16.98
C ILE A 20 4.03 -7.74 16.18
N HIS A 21 4.36 -6.50 16.54
CA HIS A 21 3.75 -5.32 15.92
C HIS A 21 4.39 -4.93 14.58
N GLN A 22 5.70 -5.18 14.44
CA GLN A 22 6.48 -4.82 13.27
C GLN A 22 7.61 -5.81 13.06
N LEU A 23 8.01 -5.98 11.81
CA LEU A 23 9.16 -6.79 11.40
C LEU A 23 10.00 -5.99 10.42
N ARG A 24 11.30 -5.88 10.66
CA ARG A 24 12.24 -5.28 9.70
C ARG A 24 12.71 -6.38 8.75
N LEU A 25 12.35 -6.28 7.47
CA LEU A 25 12.75 -7.24 6.44
C LEU A 25 14.13 -6.90 5.89
N LEU A 26 14.34 -5.62 5.55
CA LEU A 26 15.61 -5.06 5.06
C LEU A 26 15.90 -3.73 5.76
N GLN A 27 17.04 -3.10 5.46
CA GLN A 27 17.44 -1.82 6.07
C GLN A 27 16.35 -0.75 5.94
N HIS A 28 15.66 -0.70 4.79
CA HIS A 28 14.63 0.28 4.49
C HIS A 28 13.21 -0.29 4.42
N ASP A 29 13.04 -1.61 4.61
CA ASP A 29 11.72 -2.28 4.57
C ASP A 29 11.28 -2.69 5.96
N VAL A 30 10.21 -2.06 6.44
CA VAL A 30 9.53 -2.43 7.68
C VAL A 30 8.12 -2.87 7.34
N LEU A 31 7.79 -4.08 7.76
CA LEU A 31 6.47 -4.67 7.66
C LEU A 31 5.66 -4.37 8.92
N LYS A 32 4.41 -3.93 8.75
CA LYS A 32 3.44 -3.70 9.84
C LYS A 32 2.06 -4.12 9.39
N LYS A 33 1.11 -4.14 10.34
CA LYS A 33 -0.32 -4.25 10.02
C LYS A 33 -0.75 -3.17 9.01
N ASP A 34 -1.66 -3.53 8.11
CA ASP A 34 -2.22 -2.73 7.02
C ASP A 34 -1.21 -2.38 5.91
N TYR A 35 0.00 -2.97 5.91
CA TYR A 35 0.97 -2.82 4.82
C TYR A 35 0.71 -3.86 3.74
N PHE A 36 1.00 -3.51 2.49
CA PHE A 36 0.85 -4.39 1.34
C PHE A 36 2.19 -5.00 0.95
N VAL A 37 2.17 -6.28 0.59
CA VAL A 37 3.34 -7.03 0.14
C VAL A 37 3.00 -7.88 -1.08
N LEU A 38 4.01 -8.14 -1.90
CA LEU A 38 3.97 -9.15 -2.95
C LEU A 38 4.64 -10.42 -2.41
N VAL A 39 3.94 -11.54 -2.46
CA VAL A 39 4.39 -12.81 -1.88
C VAL A 39 4.54 -13.85 -2.99
N LYS A 40 5.67 -14.53 -3.04
CA LYS A 40 5.86 -15.68 -3.92
C LYS A 40 5.38 -16.94 -3.21
N LYS A 41 4.30 -17.55 -3.71
CA LYS A 41 3.78 -18.81 -3.17
C LYS A 41 4.09 -19.97 -4.11
N ASN A 42 4.58 -21.06 -3.56
CA ASN A 42 4.74 -22.31 -4.30
C ASN A 42 3.42 -23.09 -4.26
N THR A 43 2.89 -23.41 -5.43
CA THR A 43 1.68 -24.19 -5.64
C THR A 43 2.01 -25.48 -6.39
N SER A 44 1.09 -26.44 -6.39
CA SER A 44 1.24 -27.68 -7.16
C SER A 44 1.39 -27.44 -8.67
N SER A 45 0.91 -26.30 -9.18
CA SER A 45 1.00 -25.88 -10.58
C SER A 45 2.16 -24.93 -10.90
N GLY A 46 3.08 -24.66 -9.95
CA GLY A 46 4.19 -23.73 -10.12
C GLY A 46 4.20 -22.63 -9.06
N SER A 47 4.86 -21.50 -9.32
CA SER A 47 4.89 -20.37 -8.37
C SER A 47 3.95 -19.25 -8.78
N THR A 48 3.10 -18.78 -7.87
CA THR A 48 2.28 -17.57 -8.05
C THR A 48 2.88 -16.39 -7.29
N LYS A 49 2.52 -15.18 -7.70
CA LYS A 49 2.81 -13.94 -6.96
C LYS A 49 1.50 -13.31 -6.56
N ASP A 50 1.24 -13.21 -5.27
CA ASP A 50 -0.01 -12.70 -4.73
C ASP A 50 0.21 -11.38 -4.00
N ILE A 51 -0.73 -10.44 -4.16
CA ILE A 51 -0.75 -9.18 -3.40
C ILE A 51 -1.51 -9.43 -2.11
N GLU A 52 -0.87 -9.16 -0.98
CA GLU A 52 -1.38 -9.49 0.35
C GLU A 52 -1.30 -8.27 1.27
N CYS A 53 -2.37 -7.98 2.01
CA CYS A 53 -2.43 -6.92 3.01
C CYS A 53 -2.29 -7.52 4.42
N VAL A 54 -1.26 -7.12 5.14
CA VAL A 54 -0.90 -7.70 6.44
C VAL A 54 -1.96 -7.42 7.50
N GLU A 55 -2.54 -8.47 8.07
CA GLU A 55 -3.45 -8.36 9.22
C GLU A 55 -2.69 -8.55 10.54
N SER A 56 -1.72 -9.46 10.59
CA SER A 56 -0.86 -9.67 11.75
C SER A 56 0.46 -10.39 11.43
N ILE A 57 1.42 -10.25 12.34
CA ILE A 57 2.76 -10.84 12.25
C ILE A 57 3.02 -11.65 13.51
N TRP A 58 3.63 -12.82 13.34
CA TRP A 58 3.88 -13.80 14.39
C TRP A 58 5.33 -14.26 14.36
N SER A 59 5.96 -14.35 15.53
CA SER A 59 7.25 -15.03 15.69
C SER A 59 7.02 -16.40 16.30
N ALA A 60 7.63 -17.44 15.73
CA ALA A 60 7.76 -18.75 16.35
C ALA A 60 9.24 -18.99 16.66
N SER A 61 9.58 -19.04 17.95
CA SER A 61 10.97 -19.17 18.41
C SER A 61 11.19 -20.48 19.17
N LEU A 62 12.27 -21.19 18.87
CA LEU A 62 12.78 -22.33 19.63
C LEU A 62 14.29 -22.16 19.77
N GLU A 63 14.76 -22.07 21.01
CA GLU A 63 16.17 -21.83 21.35
C GLU A 63 16.76 -20.62 20.58
N HIS A 64 17.71 -20.88 19.67
CA HIS A 64 18.40 -19.86 18.86
C HIS A 64 17.77 -19.63 17.48
N GLN A 65 16.65 -20.29 17.17
CA GLN A 65 15.97 -20.17 15.88
C GLN A 65 14.65 -19.41 16.03
N THR A 66 14.44 -18.41 15.19
CA THR A 66 13.17 -17.68 15.11
C THR A 66 12.72 -17.58 13.67
N ARG A 67 11.48 -17.98 13.42
CA ARG A 67 10.80 -17.83 12.14
C ARG A 67 9.65 -16.85 12.26
N TYR A 68 9.35 -16.15 11.18
CA TYR A 68 8.31 -15.12 11.16
C TYR A 68 7.22 -15.50 10.17
N PHE A 69 5.98 -15.45 10.64
CA PHE A 69 4.79 -15.78 9.85
C PHE A 69 3.89 -14.57 9.79
N VAL A 70 3.23 -14.40 8.64
CA VAL A 70 2.35 -13.28 8.38
C VAL A 70 0.98 -13.84 8.06
N ARG A 71 -0.05 -13.32 8.74
CA ARG A 71 -1.44 -13.47 8.35
C ARG A 71 -1.79 -12.29 7.47
N ALA A 72 -2.31 -12.55 6.28
CA ALA A 72 -2.68 -11.48 5.37
C ALA A 72 -3.92 -11.81 4.56
N ARG A 73 -4.58 -10.76 4.08
CA ARG A 73 -5.72 -10.83 3.19
C ARG A 73 -5.30 -10.54 1.76
N ARG A 74 -5.76 -11.36 0.83
CA ARG A 74 -5.39 -11.23 -0.58
C ARG A 74 -6.15 -10.08 -1.24
N PHE A 75 -5.45 -9.38 -2.11
CA PHE A 75 -5.99 -8.38 -3.01
C PHE A 75 -5.71 -8.77 -4.47
N LEU A 76 -6.59 -8.38 -5.38
CA LEU A 76 -6.43 -8.57 -6.81
C LEU A 76 -6.09 -7.25 -7.49
N GLN A 77 -5.35 -7.32 -8.60
CA GLN A 77 -5.15 -6.16 -9.46
C GLN A 77 -6.47 -5.83 -10.17
N GLY A 78 -7.02 -4.67 -9.83
CA GLY A 78 -8.24 -4.12 -10.43
C GLY A 78 -7.96 -3.31 -11.71
N PRO A 79 -8.94 -2.53 -12.19
CA PRO A 79 -8.78 -1.67 -13.36
C PRO A 79 -7.88 -0.46 -13.08
N ILE A 80 -7.63 0.36 -14.10
CA ILE A 80 -7.08 1.71 -13.91
C ILE A 80 -8.20 2.60 -13.39
N ASN A 81 -8.00 3.21 -12.22
CA ASN A 81 -8.98 4.10 -11.62
C ASN A 81 -9.11 5.39 -12.44
N PRO A 82 -10.32 5.83 -12.84
CA PRO A 82 -10.49 6.98 -13.73
C PRO A 82 -10.12 8.33 -13.09
N PHE A 83 -10.19 8.44 -11.77
CA PHE A 83 -9.83 9.67 -11.06
C PHE A 83 -8.31 9.78 -10.87
N TYR A 84 -7.69 8.72 -10.35
CA TYR A 84 -6.25 8.73 -10.06
C TYR A 84 -5.37 8.41 -11.28
N GLN A 85 -5.95 7.82 -12.34
CA GLN A 85 -5.22 7.28 -13.49
C GLN A 85 -4.11 6.30 -13.08
N MET A 86 -4.39 5.52 -12.03
CA MET A 86 -3.47 4.54 -11.43
C MET A 86 -4.18 3.21 -11.20
N ARG A 87 -3.40 2.14 -11.07
CA ARG A 87 -3.92 0.79 -10.84
C ARG A 87 -4.61 0.68 -9.49
N GLU A 88 -5.83 0.17 -9.51
CA GLU A 88 -6.61 -0.15 -8.31
C GLU A 88 -6.27 -1.57 -7.81
N LEU A 89 -6.38 -1.79 -6.51
CA LEU A 89 -6.26 -3.08 -5.84
C LEU A 89 -7.54 -3.35 -5.06
N ASP A 90 -8.17 -4.49 -5.34
CA ASP A 90 -9.47 -4.84 -4.79
C ASP A 90 -9.37 -5.98 -3.77
N VAL A 91 -10.02 -5.80 -2.63
CA VAL A 91 -10.02 -6.77 -1.53
C VAL A 91 -10.71 -8.08 -1.92
N THR A 92 -10.20 -9.20 -1.43
CA THR A 92 -10.88 -10.50 -1.50
C THR A 92 -11.27 -11.02 -0.12
N SER A 93 -12.11 -12.05 -0.09
CA SER A 93 -12.40 -12.79 1.14
C SER A 93 -11.27 -13.72 1.59
N HIS A 94 -10.29 -13.98 0.72
CA HIS A 94 -9.23 -14.95 0.97
C HIS A 94 -8.21 -14.40 1.97
N VAL A 95 -8.00 -15.15 3.05
CA VAL A 95 -6.99 -14.88 4.07
C VAL A 95 -6.08 -16.10 4.16
N ASP A 96 -4.79 -15.85 4.23
CA ASP A 96 -3.78 -16.89 4.22
C ASP A 96 -2.64 -16.58 5.18
N TYR A 97 -1.78 -17.58 5.37
CA TYR A 97 -0.55 -17.46 6.11
C TYR A 97 0.66 -17.86 5.26
N PHE A 98 1.74 -17.11 5.38
CA PHE A 98 3.00 -17.39 4.70
C PHE A 98 4.18 -17.00 5.59
N GLU A 99 5.37 -17.49 5.26
CA GLU A 99 6.59 -17.10 5.96
C GLU A 99 7.05 -15.74 5.45
N ALA A 100 7.63 -14.92 6.32
CA ALA A 100 8.14 -13.60 5.93
C ALA A 100 9.24 -13.68 4.85
N SER A 101 9.93 -14.82 4.74
CA SER A 101 10.91 -15.10 3.68
C SER A 101 10.30 -15.22 2.28
N ASP A 102 8.98 -15.46 2.18
CA ASP A 102 8.27 -15.56 0.91
C ASP A 102 7.90 -14.17 0.34
N ILE A 103 8.11 -13.10 1.12
CA ILE A 103 7.86 -11.72 0.69
C ILE A 103 8.94 -11.30 -0.32
N VAL A 104 8.48 -10.92 -1.51
CA VAL A 104 9.34 -10.47 -2.61
C VAL A 104 9.50 -8.94 -2.59
N ALA A 105 8.43 -8.21 -2.25
CA ALA A 105 8.44 -6.76 -2.26
C ALA A 105 7.43 -6.18 -1.27
N CYS A 106 7.75 -5.02 -0.68
CA CYS A 106 6.77 -4.18 -0.01
C CYS A 106 6.15 -3.21 -1.03
N LEU A 107 4.82 -3.09 -1.02
CA LEU A 107 4.08 -2.32 -2.00
C LEU A 107 3.60 -1.00 -1.38
N ASN A 108 3.92 0.10 -2.06
CA ASN A 108 3.43 1.42 -1.73
C ASN A 108 2.01 1.59 -2.27
N THR A 109 1.03 1.57 -1.37
CA THR A 109 -0.38 1.67 -1.69
C THR A 109 -1.04 2.74 -0.81
N GLN A 110 -2.07 3.39 -1.34
CA GLN A 110 -2.85 4.39 -0.62
C GLN A 110 -4.32 4.02 -0.70
N HIS A 111 -5.10 4.24 0.36
CA HIS A 111 -6.54 3.98 0.31
C HIS A 111 -7.22 4.81 -0.78
N ASN A 112 -8.12 4.20 -1.55
CA ASN A 112 -8.92 4.89 -2.55
C ASN A 112 -9.99 5.76 -1.87
N CYS A 113 -9.57 6.93 -1.39
CA CYS A 113 -10.40 7.82 -0.60
C CYS A 113 -11.57 8.39 -1.40
N GLN A 114 -11.41 8.55 -2.73
CA GLN A 114 -12.45 9.04 -3.62
C GLN A 114 -13.61 8.05 -3.72
N SER A 115 -13.33 6.78 -4.04
CA SER A 115 -14.36 5.74 -4.09
C SER A 115 -14.95 5.45 -2.70
N GLY A 116 -14.11 5.44 -1.65
CA GLY A 116 -14.54 5.24 -0.28
C GLY A 116 -15.29 6.42 0.34
N ARG A 117 -15.38 7.57 -0.36
CA ARG A 117 -16.00 8.81 0.11
C ARG A 117 -15.49 9.24 1.50
N CYS A 118 -14.20 9.05 1.72
CA CYS A 118 -13.55 9.26 3.02
C CYS A 118 -13.70 10.71 3.48
N GLN A 119 -13.85 10.91 4.78
CA GLN A 119 -14.14 12.22 5.35
C GLN A 119 -12.90 12.85 5.95
N VAL A 120 -12.74 14.14 5.72
CA VAL A 120 -11.78 14.94 6.48
C VAL A 120 -12.41 15.26 7.84
N VAL A 121 -11.78 14.77 8.91
CA VAL A 121 -12.23 14.96 10.29
C VAL A 121 -11.21 15.77 11.07
N LYS A 122 -11.68 16.56 12.04
CA LYS A 122 -10.80 17.21 13.00
C LYS A 122 -10.27 16.16 13.97
N GLY A 123 -8.96 15.95 13.96
CA GLY A 123 -8.23 15.15 14.91
C GLY A 123 -8.04 15.86 16.24
N SER A 124 -7.67 15.08 17.26
CA SER A 124 -7.33 15.59 18.58
C SER A 124 -6.21 16.63 18.48
N ARG A 125 -6.36 17.73 19.22
CA ARG A 125 -5.33 18.75 19.36
C ARG A 125 -4.08 18.10 19.99
N ASN A 126 -2.91 18.34 19.41
CA ASN A 126 -1.65 17.99 20.04
C ASN A 126 -1.55 18.81 21.34
N LYS A 127 -1.56 18.11 22.48
CA LYS A 127 -1.37 18.70 23.81
C LYS A 127 -0.05 18.18 24.33
N GLY A 128 0.98 19.02 24.31
CA GLY A 128 2.28 18.71 24.88
C GLY A 128 3.12 19.98 25.01
N PRO A 129 4.03 20.05 25.99
CA PRO A 129 4.84 21.24 26.24
C PRO A 129 5.77 21.60 25.07
N ASN A 130 6.02 20.65 24.15
CA ASN A 130 6.88 20.83 22.98
C ASN A 130 6.11 21.17 21.69
N TYR A 131 4.80 21.44 21.77
CA TYR A 131 3.99 21.84 20.61
C TYR A 131 3.59 23.31 20.73
N GLU A 132 4.26 24.18 19.98
CA GLU A 132 3.81 25.57 19.81
C GLU A 132 2.64 25.63 18.82
N GLY A 133 1.49 26.14 19.27
CA GLY A 133 0.33 26.46 18.41
C GLY A 133 -1.00 25.77 18.75
N THR A 134 -2.11 26.41 18.38
CA THR A 134 -3.49 25.90 18.41
C THR A 134 -3.81 25.04 17.18
N GLN A 135 -2.86 24.24 16.69
CA GLN A 135 -3.05 23.53 15.43
C GLN A 135 -4.09 22.41 15.58
N THR A 136 -5.26 22.63 14.98
CA THR A 136 -6.24 21.58 14.72
C THR A 136 -5.67 20.67 13.65
N THR A 137 -5.41 19.41 13.99
CA THR A 137 -4.92 18.43 13.01
C THR A 137 -6.09 17.91 12.19
N LEU A 138 -6.19 18.23 10.91
CA LEU A 138 -7.14 17.55 10.02
C LEU A 138 -6.59 16.16 9.67
N LYS A 139 -7.44 15.13 9.73
CA LYS A 139 -7.09 13.74 9.40
C LYS A 139 -8.15 13.18 8.44
N ILE A 140 -7.75 12.28 7.55
CA ILE A 140 -8.71 11.52 6.74
C ILE A 140 -9.18 10.33 7.58
N ARG A 141 -10.49 10.21 7.77
CA ARG A 141 -11.12 9.00 8.29
C ARG A 141 -11.52 8.14 7.11
N HIS A 142 -10.84 7.00 6.95
CA HIS A 142 -11.19 6.01 5.95
C HIS A 142 -12.51 5.32 6.34
N ASN A 143 -13.48 5.27 5.43
CA ASN A 143 -14.79 4.66 5.68
C ASN A 143 -14.78 3.14 5.52
N ASP A 144 -13.83 2.62 4.76
CA ASP A 144 -13.66 1.20 4.50
C ASP A 144 -12.17 0.84 4.32
N LYS A 145 -11.91 -0.44 4.06
CA LYS A 145 -10.60 -0.97 3.69
C LYS A 145 -10.72 -1.88 2.46
N LYS A 146 -11.52 -1.45 1.47
CA LYS A 146 -11.89 -2.32 0.33
C LYS A 146 -11.05 -2.10 -0.92
N SER A 147 -10.67 -0.85 -1.19
CA SER A 147 -9.99 -0.47 -2.42
C SER A 147 -8.79 0.43 -2.12
N PHE A 148 -7.70 0.18 -2.84
CA PHE A 148 -6.44 0.88 -2.71
C PHE A 148 -5.85 1.22 -4.08
N ILE A 149 -5.05 2.27 -4.14
CA ILE A 149 -4.33 2.72 -5.32
C ILE A 149 -2.85 2.36 -5.18
N LEU A 150 -2.32 1.62 -6.14
CA LEU A 150 -0.91 1.28 -6.21
C LEU A 150 -0.09 2.47 -6.73
N ASN A 151 0.96 2.86 -5.99
CA ASN A 151 1.90 3.86 -6.46
C ASN A 151 2.91 3.25 -7.46
N SER A 152 2.69 3.49 -8.74
CA SER A 152 3.55 2.99 -9.82
C SER A 152 4.95 3.62 -9.87
N ALA A 153 5.15 4.76 -9.18
CA ALA A 153 6.41 5.49 -9.13
C ALA A 153 7.15 5.31 -7.79
N SER A 154 6.96 4.15 -7.14
CA SER A 154 7.71 3.83 -5.92
C SER A 154 9.22 3.91 -6.16
N LEU A 155 9.94 4.58 -5.26
CA LEU A 155 11.41 4.58 -5.26
C LEU A 155 11.98 3.25 -4.77
N GLN A 156 11.18 2.52 -3.97
CA GLN A 156 11.51 1.22 -3.44
C GLN A 156 10.88 0.15 -4.34
N ASP A 157 11.72 -0.70 -4.92
CA ASP A 157 11.35 -1.68 -5.96
C ASP A 157 10.49 -1.11 -7.11
N PRO A 158 11.04 -0.18 -7.91
CA PRO A 158 10.32 0.47 -9.00
C PRO A 158 9.90 -0.49 -10.11
N VAL A 159 10.62 -1.61 -10.30
CA VAL A 159 10.33 -2.57 -11.38
C VAL A 159 9.03 -3.32 -11.05
N THR A 160 8.94 -3.90 -9.85
CA THR A 160 7.72 -4.61 -9.40
C THR A 160 6.50 -3.69 -9.42
N HIS A 161 6.63 -2.43 -8.99
CA HIS A 161 5.50 -1.49 -8.99
C HIS A 161 5.01 -1.15 -10.41
N ARG A 162 5.91 -1.01 -11.38
CA ARG A 162 5.52 -0.74 -12.78
C ARG A 162 4.88 -1.97 -13.42
N GLU A 163 5.44 -3.16 -13.20
CA GLU A 163 4.87 -4.43 -13.64
C GLU A 163 3.44 -4.58 -13.11
N LEU A 164 3.23 -4.42 -11.80
CA LEU A 164 1.91 -4.50 -11.18
C LEU A 164 0.96 -3.39 -11.62
N ALA A 165 1.48 -2.20 -11.95
CA ALA A 165 0.65 -1.14 -12.52
C ALA A 165 0.19 -1.45 -13.96
N GLY A 166 0.83 -2.41 -14.64
CA GLY A 166 0.67 -2.66 -16.06
C GLY A 166 1.32 -1.55 -16.91
N LEU A 167 2.33 -0.87 -16.37
CA LEU A 167 3.14 0.06 -17.13
C LEU A 167 4.22 -0.73 -17.86
N ASN A 168 4.27 -0.59 -19.18
CA ASN A 168 5.38 -1.12 -19.97
C ASN A 168 6.69 -0.59 -19.39
N THR A 169 7.52 -1.48 -18.87
CA THR A 169 8.93 -1.20 -18.56
C THR A 169 9.64 -1.06 -19.90
N TYR A 170 9.56 0.12 -20.51
CA TYR A 170 10.21 0.40 -21.79
C TYR A 170 11.71 0.11 -21.64
N TYR A 171 12.18 -0.85 -22.44
CA TYR A 171 13.59 -1.12 -22.65
C TYR A 171 14.31 0.21 -22.95
N HIS A 172 15.54 0.33 -22.48
CA HIS A 172 16.43 1.49 -22.67
C HIS A 172 16.45 2.04 -24.11
N LEU A 173 16.26 1.16 -25.10
CA LEU A 173 16.19 1.48 -26.53
C LEU A 173 15.10 2.50 -26.90
N ASN A 174 14.03 2.62 -26.11
CA ASN A 174 12.90 3.51 -26.42
C ASN A 174 12.89 4.79 -25.59
N TRP A 175 13.92 5.05 -24.80
CA TRP A 175 13.95 6.22 -23.91
C TRP A 175 13.89 7.54 -24.68
N ALA A 176 14.60 7.65 -25.81
CA ALA A 176 14.55 8.85 -26.65
C ALA A 176 13.12 9.14 -27.13
N THR A 177 12.42 8.11 -27.62
CA THR A 177 11.02 8.21 -28.06
C THR A 177 10.09 8.56 -26.90
N ALA A 178 10.27 7.95 -25.73
CA ALA A 178 9.47 8.24 -24.55
C ALA A 178 9.67 9.67 -24.05
N ILE A 179 10.92 10.15 -24.02
CA ILE A 179 11.27 11.53 -23.64
C ILE A 179 10.64 12.51 -24.63
N GLU A 180 10.80 12.30 -25.94
CA GLU A 180 10.24 13.22 -26.94
C GLU A 180 8.71 13.22 -26.92
N THR A 181 8.08 12.04 -26.75
CA THR A 181 6.62 11.93 -26.60
C THR A 181 6.13 12.67 -25.35
N GLY A 182 6.81 12.47 -24.21
CA GLY A 182 6.51 13.18 -22.97
C GLY A 182 6.68 14.70 -23.13
N ARG A 183 7.78 15.13 -23.76
CA ARG A 183 8.06 16.55 -24.06
C ARG A 183 6.98 17.16 -24.94
N ALA A 184 6.53 16.45 -25.98
CA ALA A 184 5.45 16.91 -26.85
C ALA A 184 4.12 17.04 -26.10
N ARG A 185 3.80 16.09 -25.21
CA ARG A 185 2.57 16.12 -24.39
C ARG A 185 2.58 17.23 -23.32
N TRP A 186 3.75 17.54 -22.76
CA TRP A 186 3.90 18.61 -21.76
C TRP A 186 4.00 20.01 -22.37
N ARG A 187 4.20 20.14 -23.68
CA ARG A 187 4.09 21.44 -24.32
C ARG A 187 2.65 21.94 -24.17
N PRO A 188 2.45 23.18 -23.69
CA PRO A 188 1.12 23.75 -23.64
C PRO A 188 0.54 23.82 -25.06
N ASN A 189 -0.65 23.26 -25.27
CA ASN A 189 -1.41 23.52 -26.49
C ASN A 189 -1.70 25.04 -26.53
N PRO A 190 -1.33 25.75 -27.60
CA PRO A 190 -1.54 27.20 -27.71
C PRO A 190 -3.02 27.65 -27.66
N THR A 191 -3.99 26.74 -27.60
CA THR A 191 -5.39 27.05 -27.91
C THR A 191 -6.41 26.85 -26.79
N ASN A 192 -6.03 26.64 -25.53
CA ASN A 192 -6.98 26.72 -24.41
C ASN A 192 -6.45 27.58 -23.26
N GLN A 193 -6.03 28.82 -23.57
CA GLN A 193 -6.08 29.93 -22.61
C GLN A 193 -7.49 30.54 -22.60
N THR A 194 -8.52 29.75 -22.26
CA THR A 194 -9.61 30.36 -21.50
C THR A 194 -9.08 30.48 -20.10
N SER A 195 -8.92 31.72 -19.64
CA SER A 195 -8.63 32.07 -18.26
C SER A 195 -9.54 31.27 -17.33
N GLN A 196 -9.06 30.12 -16.85
CA GLN A 196 -9.58 29.57 -15.61
C GLN A 196 -9.07 30.52 -14.54
N THR A 197 -9.88 31.51 -14.24
CA THR A 197 -9.86 32.19 -12.96
C THR A 197 -9.69 31.09 -11.93
N ARG A 198 -8.54 31.10 -11.26
CA ARG A 198 -8.25 30.24 -10.12
C ARG A 198 -9.46 30.38 -9.19
N ALA A 199 -10.33 29.38 -9.17
CA ALA A 199 -11.44 29.34 -8.23
C ALA A 199 -10.83 29.07 -6.85
N SER A 200 -10.25 30.11 -6.27
CA SER A 200 -10.17 30.26 -4.83
C SER A 200 -11.60 30.50 -4.35
N SER A 201 -12.40 29.44 -4.27
CA SER A 201 -13.63 29.44 -3.48
C SER A 201 -13.27 29.14 -2.03
N LEU A 202 -12.53 30.07 -1.42
CA LEU A 202 -12.86 30.44 -0.05
C LEU A 202 -14.12 31.30 -0.18
N ALA A 203 -15.28 30.69 0.09
CA ALA A 203 -16.49 31.44 0.39
C ALA A 203 -17.09 30.88 1.69
N PRO A 204 -17.16 31.68 2.75
CA PRO A 204 -17.85 31.35 3.99
C PRO A 204 -19.32 31.77 3.91
N SER A 205 -20.26 30.90 4.31
CA SER A 205 -21.61 31.24 4.82
C SER A 205 -22.48 29.97 4.91
N LEU A 206 -22.84 29.53 6.12
CA LEU A 206 -24.15 29.73 6.78
C LEU A 206 -25.25 28.85 6.16
N ILE A 207 -25.57 27.73 6.81
CA ILE A 207 -26.75 27.47 7.66
C ILE A 207 -26.33 26.40 8.68
#